data_AF-A0A267T2K5-F1
#
_entry.id   AF-A0A267T2K5-F1
#
_cell.length_a   1.000
_cell.length_b   1.000
_cell.length_c   1.000
_cell.angle_alpha   90.00
_cell.angle_beta   90.00
_cell.angle_gamma   90.00
#
_symmetry.space_group_name_H-M   'P 1'
#
loop_
_entity.id
_entity.type
_entity.pdbx_description
1 polymer ?
#
loop_
_entity_poly.entity_id
_entity_poly.type
_entity_poly.pdbx_seq_one_letter_code
_entity_poly.pdbx_strand_id
1 'polypeptide(L)' 'MDAVRFRVLAIEGKRSTNSDIQVGGTYVGEANDLRNRVYYTDQAGDDWIFYVDDTCEIIDL' A
#
# COMPACT_ATOMS: atom_id res chain seq x y z
N MET A 1 -12.77 7.60 2.33
CA MET A 1 -11.44 7.21 1.82
C MET A 1 -10.53 8.15 2.53
N ASP A 2 -9.77 7.57 3.44
CA ASP A 2 -9.09 8.30 4.49
C ASP A 2 -7.61 8.00 4.34
N ALA A 3 -6.78 9.04 4.46
CA ALA A 3 -5.35 8.89 4.27
C ALA A 3 -4.78 8.14 5.47
N VAL A 4 -4.18 6.98 5.24
CA VAL A 4 -3.61 6.14 6.30
C VAL A 4 -2.14 5.89 6.05
N ARG A 5 -1.39 5.69 7.13
CA ARG A 5 -0.02 5.21 7.07
C ARG A 5 -0.02 3.69 7.18
N PHE A 6 0.58 3.01 6.22
CA PHE A 6 0.60 1.54 6.17
C PHE A 6 2.00 0.98 5.97
N ARG A 7 2.25 -0.23 6.49
CA ARG A 7 3.46 -1.01 6.25
C ARG A 7 3.17 -2.10 5.24
N VAL A 8 4.02 -2.24 4.23
CA VAL A 8 3.94 -3.34 3.26
C VAL A 8 4.47 -4.62 3.90
N LEU A 9 3.67 -5.68 3.91
CA LEU A 9 4.05 -7.01 4.41
C LEU A 9 4.48 -7.95 3.29
N ALA A 10 3.83 -7.83 2.13
CA ALA A 10 4.11 -8.64 0.95
C ALA A 10 3.84 -7.85 -0.33
N ILE A 11 4.50 -8.25 -1.42
CA ILE A 11 4.29 -7.69 -2.76
C ILE A 11 3.97 -8.85 -3.69
N GLU A 12 2.72 -8.93 -4.14
CA GLU A 12 2.24 -9.99 -5.03
C GLU A 12 2.18 -9.56 -6.51
N GLY A 13 2.44 -8.27 -6.79
CA GLY A 13 2.41 -7.70 -8.13
C GLY A 13 3.77 -7.63 -8.82
N LYS A 14 3.75 -7.48 -10.15
CA LYS A 14 4.92 -7.01 -10.91
C LYS A 14 5.09 -5.52 -10.67
N ARG A 15 6.31 -5.13 -10.29
CA ARG A 15 6.70 -3.74 -10.06
C ARG A 15 7.44 -3.22 -11.27
N SER A 16 7.20 -1.98 -11.67
CA SER A 16 8.06 -1.31 -12.65
C SER A 16 9.45 -1.10 -12.06
N THR A 17 10.46 -0.98 -12.91
CA THR A 17 11.87 -0.84 -12.50
C THR A 17 12.13 0.34 -11.56
N ASN A 18 11.28 1.37 -11.60
CA ASN A 18 11.39 2.59 -10.82
C ASN A 18 10.47 2.64 -9.58
N SER A 19 9.70 1.57 -9.32
CA SER A 19 8.83 1.49 -8.14
C SER A 19 9.67 1.59 -6.86
N ASP A 20 9.26 2.45 -5.93
CA ASP A 20 9.88 2.57 -4.60
C ASP A 20 9.33 1.56 -3.58
N ILE A 21 8.34 0.76 -3.97
CA ILE A 21 7.70 -0.18 -3.06
C ILE A 21 8.62 -1.35 -2.69
N GLN A 22 8.80 -1.48 -1.38
CA GLN A 22 9.56 -2.53 -0.71
C GLN A 22 8.78 -3.11 0.47
N VAL A 23 8.92 -4.43 0.66
CA VAL A 23 8.42 -5.14 1.86
C VAL A 23 9.12 -4.58 3.10
N GLY A 24 8.34 -4.33 4.15
CA GLY A 24 8.75 -3.65 5.38
C GLY A 24 8.76 -2.11 5.25
N GLY A 25 8.64 -1.57 4.03
CA GLY A 25 8.52 -0.13 3.80
C GLY A 25 7.19 0.43 4.31
N THR A 26 7.20 1.70 4.68
CA THR A 26 6.03 2.43 5.19
C THR A 26 5.68 3.57 4.25
N TYR A 27 4.41 3.67 3.87
CA TYR A 27 3.91 4.67 2.92
C TYR A 27 2.60 5.27 3.43
N VAL A 28 2.15 6.33 2.75
CA VAL A 28 0.85 6.97 2.99
C VAL A 28 -0.03 6.69 1.78
N GLY A 29 -1.15 6.02 2.01
CA GLY A 29 -2.12 5.66 0.98
C GLY A 29 -3.54 6.00 1.40
N GLU A 30 -4.52 5.66 0.59
CA GLU A 30 -5.93 5.87 0.87
C GLU A 30 -6.60 4.56 1.29
N ALA A 31 -7.06 4.48 2.54
CA ALA A 31 -7.84 3.34 3.00
C ALA A 31 -9.31 3.46 2.60
N ASN A 32 -9.90 2.31 2.30
CA ASN A 32 -11.34 2.15 2.20
C ASN A 32 -11.83 1.27 3.37
N ASP A 33 -12.40 1.91 4.39
CA ASP A 33 -12.93 1.27 5.61
C ASP A 33 -13.96 0.16 5.34
N LEU A 34 -14.66 0.22 4.21
CA LEU A 34 -15.65 -0.80 3.83
C LEU A 34 -15.01 -2.03 3.17
N ARG A 35 -13.74 -1.98 2.77
CA ARG A 35 -13.12 -3.00 1.90
C ARG A 35 -11.77 -3.54 2.37
N ASN A 36 -11.27 -3.14 3.54
CA ASN A 36 -9.95 -3.55 4.07
C ASN A 36 -8.84 -3.45 3.02
N ARG A 37 -8.86 -2.36 2.26
CA ARG A 37 -7.90 -2.10 1.17
C ARG A 37 -7.27 -0.74 1.36
N VAL A 38 -5.97 -0.68 1.08
CA VAL A 38 -5.21 0.56 0.96
C VAL A 38 -4.78 0.72 -0.49
N TYR A 39 -5.12 1.87 -1.07
CA TYR A 39 -4.74 2.25 -2.41
C TYR A 39 -3.52 3.18 -2.34
N TYR A 40 -2.54 2.95 -3.21
CA TYR A 40 -1.33 3.77 -3.25
C TYR A 40 -0.83 3.86 -4.69
N THR A 41 -0.48 5.06 -5.14
CA THR A 41 0.22 5.26 -6.41
C THR A 41 1.67 5.59 -6.09
N ASP A 42 2.59 4.81 -6.64
CA ASP A 42 4.01 4.99 -6.37
C ASP A 42 4.65 6.11 -7.22
N GLN A 43 5.93 6.41 -6.95
CA GLN A 43 6.65 7.44 -7.72
C GLN A 43 6.83 7.11 -9.21
N ALA A 44 6.69 5.83 -9.60
CA ALA A 44 6.74 5.40 -10.98
C ALA A 44 5.39 5.56 -11.69
N GLY A 45 4.33 5.90 -10.94
CA GLY A 45 2.96 6.00 -11.42
C GLY A 45 2.25 4.65 -11.47
N ASP A 46 2.79 3.61 -10.83
CA ASP A 46 2.11 2.32 -10.71
C ASP A 46 1.06 2.40 -9.59
N ASP A 47 -0.15 1.94 -9.89
CA ASP A 47 -1.23 1.84 -8.91
C ASP A 47 -1.18 0.51 -8.17
N TRP A 48 -1.21 0.59 -6.85
CA TRP A 48 -1.13 -0.53 -5.94
C TRP A 48 -2.40 -0.65 -5.11
N ILE A 49 -2.81 -1.91 -4.91
CA ILE A 49 -3.87 -2.27 -3.97
C ILE A 49 -3.25 -3.21 -2.95
N PHE A 50 -3.22 -2.75 -1.70
CA PHE A 50 -2.83 -3.56 -0.56
C PHE A 50 -4.05 -4.00 0.23
N TYR A 51 -4.01 -5.21 0.76
CA TYR A 51 -5.04 -5.81 1.58
C TYR A 51 -4.58 -5.76 3.03
N VAL A 52 -5.40 -5.16 3.90
CA VAL A 52 -5.10 -5.05 5.33
C VAL A 52 -5.12 -6.44 5.95
N ASP A 53 -4.13 -6.72 6.81
CA ASP A 53 -3.85 -8.01 7.46
C ASP A 53 -3.33 -9.13 6.55
N ASP A 54 -3.08 -8.85 5.26
CA ASP A 54 -2.54 -9.81 4.30
C ASP A 54 -1.26 -9.27 3.64
N THR A 55 -1.39 -8.26 2.77
CA THR A 55 -0.25 -7.63 2.07
C THR A 55 0.21 -6.32 2.70
N CYS A 56 -0.57 -5.75 3.61
CA CYS A 56 -0.18 -4.61 4.44
C CYS A 56 -0.82 -4.63 5.84
N GLU A 57 -0.32 -3.77 6.72
CA GLU A 57 -0.96 -3.42 7.98
C GLU A 57 -1.04 -1.89 8.11
N ILE A 58 -2.10 -1.38 8.75
CA ILE A 58 -2.24 0.05 9.04
C ILE A 58 -1.49 0.35 10.35
N ILE A 59 -0.60 1.35 10.30
CA ILE A 59 0.19 1.79 11.44
C ILE A 59 -0.42 3.03 12.11
N ASP A 60 -1.04 3.92 11.31
CA ASP A 60 -1.63 5.18 11.78
C ASP A 60 -2.79 5.64 10.89
N LEU A 61 -3.76 6.35 11.49
CA LEU A 61 -4.97 6.90 10.87
C LEU A 61 -4.88 8.42 10.68
#